data_AF-A0A7J5XXQ3-F1
#
_entry.id   AF-A0A7J5XXQ3-F1
#
_cell.length_a   1.000
_cell.length_b   1.000
_cell.length_c   1.000
_cell.angle_alpha   90.00
_cell.angle_beta   90.00
_cell.angle_gamma   90.00
#
_symmetry.space_group_name_H-M   'P 1'
#
loop_
_entity.id
_entity.type
_entity.pdbx_description
1 polymer ?
#
loop_
_entity_poly.entity_id
_entity_poly.type
_entity_poly.pdbx_seq_one_letter_code
_entity_poly.pdbx_strand_id
1 'polypeptide(L)'
;MRQLLRQYRGDMKVYFCGSIRGGRDDAAVYRRIVEKLKGYGTVLTEHVTCAELTCTGLSAMIRGADDGERFLVRDYSEQEVESVLAEFFSKI
;
A
#
# COMPACT_ATOMS: atom_id res chain seq x y z
N MET A 1 -31.42 3.78 -12.18
CA MET A 1 -30.28 4.70 -12.40
C MET A 1 -29.20 4.72 -11.30
N ARG A 2 -29.24 3.87 -10.25
CA ARG A 2 -28.16 3.77 -9.24
C ARG A 2 -27.12 2.68 -9.52
N GLN A 3 -27.34 1.81 -10.51
CA GLN A 3 -26.46 0.66 -10.80
C GLN A 3 -25.38 0.92 -11.86
N LEU A 4 -25.48 2.00 -12.63
CA LEU A 4 -24.60 2.26 -13.78
C LEU A 4 -23.43 3.22 -13.48
N LEU A 5 -23.43 3.92 -12.34
CA LEU A 5 -22.36 4.85 -11.96
C LEU A 5 -21.17 4.19 -11.24
N ARG A 6 -21.26 2.89 -10.91
CA ARG A 6 -20.16 2.14 -10.29
C ARG A 6 -19.11 1.67 -11.31
N GLN A 7 -19.41 1.76 -12.61
CA GLN A 7 -18.58 1.17 -13.67
C GLN A 7 -17.61 2.16 -14.33
N TYR A 8 -17.51 3.41 -13.84
CA TYR A 8 -16.64 4.46 -14.39
C TYR A 8 -15.85 5.25 -13.32
N ARG A 9 -15.55 4.67 -12.16
CA ARG A 9 -14.29 5.02 -11.48
C ARG A 9 -13.21 4.28 -12.27
N GLY A 10 -12.47 4.98 -13.13
CA GLY A 10 -11.36 4.37 -13.86
C GLY A 10 -10.52 3.54 -12.89
N ASP A 11 -10.26 2.28 -13.24
CA ASP A 11 -9.77 1.25 -12.32
C ASP A 11 -8.64 1.82 -11.46
N MET A 12 -8.90 2.02 -10.17
CA MET A 12 -7.92 2.59 -9.26
C MET A 12 -6.71 1.66 -9.23
N LYS A 13 -5.57 2.14 -9.72
CA LYS A 13 -4.33 1.36 -9.75
C LYS A 13 -3.52 1.69 -8.51
N VAL A 14 -3.17 0.65 -7.76
CA VAL A 14 -2.40 0.76 -6.53
C VAL A 14 -0.99 0.22 -6.76
N TYR A 15 0.02 1.02 -6.46
CA TYR A 15 1.42 0.62 -6.47
C TYR A 15 1.91 0.51 -5.02
N PHE A 16 2.17 -0.71 -4.56
CA PHE A 16 2.67 -1.00 -3.21
C PHE A 16 4.17 -1.28 -3.23
N CYS A 17 4.92 -0.61 -2.35
CA CYS A 17 6.35 -0.79 -2.14
C CYS A 17 6.62 -1.28 -0.72
N GLY A 18 7.31 -2.42 -0.57
CA GLY A 18 7.80 -2.90 0.72
C GLY A 18 9.13 -2.27 1.11
N SER A 19 9.47 -2.28 2.41
CA SER A 19 10.77 -1.84 2.88
C SER A 19 11.86 -2.83 2.46
N ILE A 20 12.93 -2.33 1.86
CA ILE A 20 14.08 -3.15 1.48
C ILE A 20 14.82 -3.67 2.72
N ARG A 21 14.74 -2.97 3.87
CA ARG A 21 15.41 -3.36 5.12
C ARG A 21 14.62 -4.34 6.00
N GLY A 22 13.31 -4.45 5.79
CA GLY A 22 12.46 -5.43 6.49
C GLY A 22 12.75 -6.88 6.10
N GLY A 23 13.51 -7.07 5.01
CA GLY A 23 13.93 -8.40 4.56
C GLY A 23 12.75 -9.31 4.25
N ARG A 24 12.98 -10.63 4.33
CA ARG A 24 11.98 -11.67 4.07
C ARG A 24 11.06 -11.93 5.25
N ASP A 25 11.40 -11.41 6.43
CA ASP A 25 10.65 -11.64 7.67
C ASP A 25 9.27 -10.96 7.62
N ASP A 26 9.16 -9.85 6.88
CA ASP A 26 7.91 -9.10 6.69
C ASP A 26 7.05 -9.59 5.49
N ALA A 27 7.47 -10.63 4.77
CA ALA A 27 6.75 -11.09 3.57
C ALA A 27 5.28 -11.46 3.87
N ALA A 28 5.02 -12.00 5.07
CA ALA A 28 3.66 -12.27 5.55
C ALA A 28 2.84 -10.99 5.76
N VAL A 29 3.47 -9.95 6.30
CA VAL A 29 2.85 -8.63 6.51
C VAL A 29 2.54 -7.97 5.17
N TYR A 30 3.49 -7.98 4.23
CA TYR A 30 3.28 -7.43 2.88
C TYR A 30 2.16 -8.14 2.14
N ARG A 31 2.06 -9.47 2.26
CA ARG A 31 0.95 -10.23 1.69
C ARG A 31 -0.39 -9.79 2.25
N ARG A 32 -0.48 -9.63 3.58
CA ARG A 32 -1.70 -9.15 4.24
C ARG A 32 -2.09 -7.74 3.78
N ILE A 33 -1.10 -6.85 3.61
CA ILE A 33 -1.33 -5.49 3.09
C ILE A 33 -1.87 -5.54 1.66
N VAL A 34 -1.20 -6.26 0.76
CA VAL A 34 -1.60 -6.36 -0.65
C VAL A 34 -3.01 -6.93 -0.80
N GLU A 35 -3.36 -7.96 -0.03
CA GLU A 35 -4.72 -8.52 -0.04
C GLU A 35 -5.78 -7.48 0.37
N LYS A 36 -5.48 -6.63 1.35
CA LYS A 36 -6.40 -5.53 1.72
C LYS A 36 -6.48 -4.48 0.62
N LEU A 37 -5.36 -4.13 -0.02
CA LEU A 37 -5.32 -3.15 -1.11
C LEU A 37 -6.16 -3.56 -2.33
N LYS A 38 -6.26 -4.87 -2.62
CA LYS A 38 -7.15 -5.39 -3.68
C LYS A 38 -8.62 -5.06 -3.47
N GLY A 39 -9.06 -4.87 -2.23
CA GLY A 39 -10.42 -4.43 -1.92
C GLY A 39 -10.71 -3.00 -2.38
N TYR A 40 -9.67 -2.18 -2.57
CA TYR A 40 -9.79 -0.77 -2.96
C TYR A 40 -9.47 -0.54 -4.45
N GLY A 41 -8.62 -1.36 -5.06
CA GLY A 41 -8.23 -1.20 -6.46
C GLY A 41 -7.37 -2.34 -7.01
N THR A 42 -6.95 -2.21 -8.26
CA THR A 42 -6.03 -3.16 -8.91
C THR A 42 -4.61 -2.91 -8.44
N VAL A 43 -4.01 -3.87 -7.71
CA VAL A 43 -2.62 -3.78 -7.26
C VAL A 43 -1.70 -4.23 -8.39
N LEU A 44 -0.75 -3.39 -8.79
CA LEU A 44 0.17 -3.68 -9.90
C LEU A 44 1.46 -4.39 -9.46
N THR A 45 1.74 -4.41 -8.16
CA THR A 45 3.00 -4.88 -7.57
C THR A 45 2.83 -6.08 -6.65
N GLU A 46 1.88 -6.98 -6.95
CA GLU A 46 1.63 -8.16 -6.12
C GLU A 46 2.89 -9.04 -5.93
N HIS A 47 3.77 -9.05 -6.93
CA HIS A 47 5.06 -9.75 -6.91
C HIS A 47 5.99 -9.30 -5.77
N VAL A 48 5.78 -8.11 -5.19
CA VAL A 48 6.52 -7.61 -4.00
C VAL A 48 6.30 -8.51 -2.77
N THR A 49 5.24 -9.32 -2.78
CA THR A 49 4.97 -10.32 -1.73
C THR A 49 5.71 -11.64 -1.94
N CYS A 50 6.43 -11.80 -3.05
CA CYS A 50 7.23 -12.99 -3.35
C CYS A 50 8.57 -12.93 -2.63
N ALA A 51 8.94 -14.01 -1.92
CA ALA A 51 10.15 -14.09 -1.11
C ALA A 51 11.47 -14.03 -1.92
N GLU A 52 11.39 -14.05 -3.25
CA GLU A 52 12.52 -14.15 -4.18
C GLU A 52 13.11 -12.81 -4.62
N LEU A 53 12.55 -11.65 -4.21
CA LEU A 53 13.13 -10.35 -4.54
C LEU A 53 14.42 -10.08 -3.75
N THR A 54 15.57 -10.37 -4.37
CA THR A 54 16.89 -9.99 -3.87
C THR A 54 17.20 -8.54 -4.25
N CYS A 55 16.88 -7.61 -3.37
CA CYS A 55 17.37 -6.23 -3.51
C CYS A 55 18.22 -5.90 -2.29
N THR A 56 19.54 -5.90 -2.45
CA THR A 56 20.48 -5.42 -1.45
C THR A 56 20.49 -3.89 -1.45
N GLY A 57 19.91 -3.30 -0.40
CA GLY A 57 20.27 -1.97 0.11
C GLY A 57 19.77 -0.75 -0.64
N LEU A 58 18.60 -0.23 -0.27
CA LEU A 58 18.30 1.21 -0.30
C LEU A 58 17.42 1.55 0.92
N SER A 59 17.78 2.59 1.67
CA SER A 59 16.93 3.19 2.71
C SER A 59 16.31 4.46 2.21
N ALA A 60 14.99 4.58 2.32
CA ALA A 60 14.27 5.83 2.12
C ALA A 60 13.83 6.38 3.48
N MET A 61 14.39 7.53 3.86
CA MET A 61 13.83 8.33 4.95
C MET A 61 12.80 9.26 4.31
N ILE A 62 11.52 8.96 4.48
CA ILE A 62 10.42 9.73 3.87
C ILE A 62 9.79 10.74 4.84
N ARG A 63 10.18 10.74 6.12
CA ARG A 63 9.69 11.71 7.11
C ARG A 63 10.02 13.13 6.65
N GLY A 64 9.02 14.01 6.64
CA GLY A 64 9.16 15.40 6.21
C GLY A 64 8.94 15.65 4.71
N ALA A 65 8.63 14.61 3.92
CA ALA A 65 8.21 14.77 2.52
C ALA A 65 6.69 15.01 2.37
N ASP A 66 5.95 15.02 3.49
CA ASP A 66 4.50 15.25 3.54
C ASP A 66 4.17 16.69 3.12
N ASP A 67 3.24 16.85 2.18
CA ASP A 67 2.73 18.14 1.70
C ASP A 67 1.30 18.42 2.16
N GLY A 68 0.70 17.51 2.93
CA GLY A 68 -0.68 17.57 3.41
C GLY A 68 -1.75 17.35 2.35
N GLU A 69 -1.39 17.20 1.07
CA GLU A 69 -2.34 17.10 -0.05
C GLU A 69 -2.18 15.81 -0.85
N ARG A 70 -0.97 15.53 -1.37
CA ARG A 70 -0.70 14.42 -2.29
C ARG A 70 0.21 13.37 -1.69
N PHE A 71 0.99 13.73 -0.68
CA PHE A 71 1.92 12.83 -0.02
C PHE A 71 1.65 12.82 1.48
N LEU A 72 1.29 11.64 2.00
CA LEU A 72 1.02 11.43 3.42
C LEU A 72 2.08 10.52 4.03
N VAL A 73 2.67 10.93 5.13
CA VAL A 73 3.66 10.13 5.86
C VAL A 73 3.16 9.84 7.26
N ARG A 74 3.01 8.55 7.58
CA ARG A 74 2.50 8.11 8.87
C ARG A 74 3.32 6.94 9.41
N ASP A 75 3.77 7.09 10.66
CA ASP A 75 4.32 5.98 11.42
C ASP A 75 3.18 5.04 11.83
N TYR A 76 3.38 3.73 11.69
CA TYR A 76 2.39 2.70 12.03
C TYR A 76 3.09 1.45 12.59
N SER A 77 2.37 0.68 13.42
CA SER A 77 2.73 -0.69 13.76
C SER A 77 1.94 -1.71 12.92
N GLU A 78 2.43 -2.94 12.78
CA GLU A 78 1.77 -3.99 11.97
C GLU A 78 0.28 -4.20 12.29
N GLN A 79 -0.11 -3.99 13.54
CA GLN A 79 -1.47 -4.16 14.02
C GLN A 79 -2.41 -3.04 13.55
N GLU A 80 -1.86 -1.86 13.28
CA GLU A 80 -2.59 -0.65 12.88
C GLU A 80 -2.69 -0.48 11.36
N VAL A 81 -2.01 -1.34 10.59
CA VAL A 81 -2.01 -1.30 9.12
C VAL A 81 -3.42 -1.18 8.53
N GLU A 82 -4.37 -1.99 9.03
CA GLU A 82 -5.72 -2.03 8.47
C GLU A 82 -6.49 -0.73 8.73
N SER A 83 -6.36 -0.15 9.92
CA SER A 83 -7.03 1.11 10.26
C SER A 83 -6.43 2.28 9.49
N VAL A 84 -5.10 2.30 9.32
CA VAL A 84 -4.40 3.32 8.52
C VAL A 84 -4.86 3.29 7.06
N LEU A 85 -4.93 2.11 6.45
CA LEU A 85 -5.43 1.98 5.09
C LEU A 85 -6.89 2.44 4.97
N ALA A 86 -7.76 2.01 5.88
CA ALA A 86 -9.16 2.42 5.87
C ALA A 86 -9.31 3.95 6.01
N GLU A 87 -8.56 4.57 6.92
CA GLU A 87 -8.54 6.02 7.08
C GLU A 87 -8.09 6.72 5.80
N PHE A 88 -7.01 6.26 5.16
CA PHE A 88 -6.50 6.81 3.90
C PHE A 88 -7.55 6.76 2.78
N PHE A 89 -8.11 5.58 2.50
CA PHE A 89 -9.07 5.41 1.41
C PHE A 89 -10.43 6.04 1.69
N SER A 90 -10.77 6.35 2.95
CA SER A 90 -11.98 7.12 3.27
C SER A 90 -11.88 8.60 2.91
N LYS A 91 -10.67 9.13 2.73
CA LYS A 91 -10.39 10.54 2.39
C LYS A 91 -10.24 10.79 0.89
N ILE A 92 -10.24 9.73 0.07
CA ILE A 92 -10.07 9.76 -1.40
C ILE A 92 -11.41 9.50 -2.10
#